data_AF-A0A178HZM3-F1
#
_entry.id   AF-A0A178HZM3-F1
#
_cell.length_a   1.000
_cell.length_b   1.000
_cell.length_c   1.000
_cell.angle_alpha   90.00
_cell.angle_beta   90.00
_cell.angle_gamma   90.00
#
_symmetry.space_group_name_H-M   'P 1'
#
loop_
_entity.id
_entity.type
_entity.pdbx_description
1 polymer ?
#
loop_
_entity_poly.entity_id
_entity_poly.type
_entity_poly.pdbx_seq_one_letter_code
_entity_poly.pdbx_strand_id
1 'polypeptide(L)'
;MSDATAKPAAPLDEVMLAMDVVDTLRHRQDLVTRELDGIAREKQLIERLRNIYHQQGIEVPDHILKEGVSALAESRFTYEPPAPGLATSLACLYVSRKRWGRPVMAALVALAVLGIGYFGVWQPYQRGQAEQARIELSQTLPAQMDALYQTIYEETKVQQAVVQADGLIARGKAMAAEGDRAGAEDAIARLTALRDQLRQQYTLRVVNREGVQSGFWTFPEINTDATNYYIVVEALDPDGNALSLPILNEENGQTETVSMWGVRVPESIYNAVAADKQDDGIIQGNMVGRKSDGFLEVEYLMPVMGGAVTQW
;
A
#
# COMPACT_ATOMS: atom_id res chain seq x y z
N MET A 1 -58.09 49.51 -75.08
CA MET A 1 -58.72 48.46 -75.90
C MET A 1 -57.97 47.19 -75.54
N SER A 2 -58.51 46.39 -74.61
CA SER A 2 -59.32 45.20 -74.91
C SER A 2 -58.45 44.16 -75.64
N ASP A 3 -58.18 42.96 -75.14
CA ASP A 3 -59.10 42.03 -74.49
C ASP A 3 -58.36 40.99 -73.62
N ALA A 4 -59.10 40.49 -72.64
CA ALA A 4 -58.79 39.27 -71.91
C ALA A 4 -58.82 38.04 -72.84
N THR A 5 -57.98 37.03 -72.60
CA THR A 5 -58.24 35.69 -73.14
C THR A 5 -57.64 34.58 -72.29
N ALA A 6 -58.54 33.93 -71.56
CA ALA A 6 -58.62 32.53 -71.16
C ALA A 6 -57.33 31.68 -71.07
N LYS A 7 -57.06 31.25 -69.84
CA LYS A 7 -56.22 30.09 -69.47
C LYS A 7 -56.65 28.85 -70.30
N PRO A 8 -55.74 28.13 -70.97
CA PRO A 8 -56.13 27.00 -71.82
C PRO A 8 -56.54 25.80 -70.97
N ALA A 9 -57.65 25.18 -71.37
CA ALA A 9 -58.19 23.97 -70.79
C ALA A 9 -57.14 22.83 -70.80
N ALA A 10 -57.09 22.05 -69.72
CA ALA A 10 -56.28 20.84 -69.65
C ALA A 10 -56.60 19.93 -70.86
N PRO A 11 -55.60 19.26 -71.47
CA PRO A 11 -55.82 18.40 -72.61
C PRO A 11 -56.74 17.24 -72.24
N LEU A 12 -57.70 16.94 -73.11
CA LEU A 12 -58.80 15.99 -72.91
C LEU A 12 -58.32 14.60 -72.43
N ASP A 13 -57.13 14.17 -72.85
CA ASP A 13 -56.52 12.89 -72.48
C ASP A 13 -56.18 12.77 -70.99
N GLU A 14 -55.74 13.87 -70.35
CA GLU A 14 -55.38 13.89 -68.93
C GLU A 14 -56.63 13.82 -68.04
N VAL A 15 -57.73 14.44 -68.50
CA VAL A 15 -59.04 14.36 -67.86
C VAL A 15 -59.66 12.96 -68.01
N MET A 16 -59.50 12.34 -69.19
CA MET A 16 -60.06 11.01 -69.45
C MET A 16 -59.31 9.91 -68.69
N LEU A 17 -57.98 10.01 -68.58
CA LEU A 17 -57.17 9.11 -67.74
C LEU A 17 -57.49 9.29 -66.25
N ALA A 18 -57.64 10.52 -65.78
CA ALA A 18 -58.03 10.80 -64.40
C ALA A 18 -59.44 10.25 -64.10
N MET A 19 -60.39 10.34 -65.03
CA MET A 19 -61.71 9.75 -64.89
C MET A 19 -61.69 8.22 -64.83
N ASP A 20 -60.93 7.54 -65.69
CA ASP A 20 -60.83 6.06 -65.65
C ASP A 20 -60.18 5.57 -64.34
N VAL A 21 -59.18 6.30 -63.84
CA VAL A 21 -58.60 6.03 -62.52
C VAL A 21 -59.61 6.29 -61.40
N VAL A 22 -60.43 7.35 -61.50
CA VAL A 22 -61.48 7.64 -60.51
C VAL A 22 -62.60 6.60 -60.56
N ASP A 23 -63.01 6.15 -61.74
CA ASP A 23 -64.05 5.13 -61.89
C ASP A 23 -63.57 3.75 -61.45
N THR A 24 -62.32 3.40 -61.73
CA THR A 24 -61.73 2.16 -61.20
C THR A 24 -61.55 2.22 -59.69
N LEU A 25 -61.16 3.37 -59.12
CA LEU A 25 -61.13 3.56 -57.67
C LEU A 25 -62.51 3.53 -57.06
N ARG A 26 -63.51 4.19 -57.65
CA ARG A 26 -64.90 4.19 -57.19
C ARG A 26 -65.48 2.78 -57.26
N HIS A 27 -65.26 2.04 -58.34
CA HIS A 27 -65.73 0.68 -58.47
C HIS A 27 -65.05 -0.28 -57.49
N ARG A 28 -63.74 -0.12 -57.25
CA ARG A 28 -63.02 -0.87 -56.21
C ARG A 28 -63.52 -0.48 -54.81
N GLN A 29 -63.79 0.80 -54.55
CA GLN A 29 -64.33 1.28 -53.29
C GLN A 29 -65.73 0.70 -53.05
N ASP A 30 -66.60 0.66 -54.07
CA ASP A 30 -67.94 0.09 -54.00
C ASP A 30 -67.90 -1.44 -53.78
N LEU A 31 -67.00 -2.16 -54.47
CA LEU A 31 -66.76 -3.60 -54.26
C LEU A 31 -66.20 -3.89 -52.87
N VAL A 32 -65.23 -3.09 -52.42
CA VAL A 32 -64.64 -3.19 -51.08
C VAL A 32 -65.67 -2.84 -50.02
N THR A 33 -66.53 -1.85 -50.23
CA THR A 33 -67.61 -1.48 -49.30
C THR A 33 -68.65 -2.60 -49.23
N ARG A 34 -69.03 -3.21 -50.37
CA ARG A 34 -69.94 -4.37 -50.42
C ARG A 34 -69.34 -5.62 -49.76
N GLU A 35 -68.04 -5.86 -49.91
CA GLU A 35 -67.34 -6.97 -49.25
C GLU A 35 -67.02 -6.68 -47.77
N LEU A 36 -66.79 -5.42 -47.37
CA LEU A 36 -66.54 -5.00 -45.99
C LEU A 36 -67.82 -4.70 -45.21
N ASP A 37 -69.01 -4.87 -45.79
CA ASP A 37 -70.29 -4.61 -45.14
C ASP A 37 -70.57 -5.70 -44.08
N GLY A 38 -69.85 -5.60 -42.96
CA GLY A 38 -69.87 -6.58 -41.87
C GLY A 38 -71.27 -6.81 -41.33
N ILE A 39 -72.10 -5.77 -41.33
CA ILE A 39 -73.49 -5.81 -40.86
C ILE A 39 -74.36 -6.71 -41.77
N ALA A 40 -74.14 -6.70 -43.09
CA ALA A 40 -74.91 -7.52 -44.02
C ALA A 40 -74.52 -9.00 -43.91
N ARG A 41 -73.22 -9.31 -43.79
CA ARG A 41 -72.73 -10.68 -43.58
C ARG A 41 -73.14 -11.25 -42.24
N GLU A 42 -73.08 -10.45 -41.17
CA GLU A 42 -73.52 -10.85 -39.83
C GLU A 42 -74.99 -11.27 -39.83
N LYS A 43 -75.87 -10.47 -40.46
CA LYS A 43 -77.30 -10.78 -40.59
C LYS A 43 -77.54 -12.06 -41.38
N GLN A 44 -76.89 -12.22 -42.54
CA GLN A 44 -77.02 -13.44 -43.34
C GLN A 44 -76.53 -14.70 -42.60
N LEU A 45 -75.47 -14.56 -41.80
CA LEU A 45 -74.94 -15.66 -40.99
C LEU A 45 -75.90 -16.05 -39.86
N ILE A 46 -76.46 -15.07 -39.15
CA ILE A 46 -77.50 -15.30 -38.12
C ILE A 46 -78.72 -16.00 -38.71
N GLU A 47 -79.19 -15.57 -39.88
CA GLU A 47 -80.37 -16.14 -40.53
C GLU A 47 -80.13 -17.57 -41.01
N ARG A 48 -78.93 -17.86 -41.53
CA ARG A 48 -78.53 -19.22 -41.89
C ARG A 48 -78.42 -20.13 -40.66
N LEU A 49 -77.83 -19.64 -39.57
CA LEU A 49 -77.75 -20.35 -38.29
C LEU A 49 -79.15 -20.66 -37.73
N ARG A 50 -80.05 -19.67 -37.74
CA ARG A 50 -81.44 -19.81 -37.32
C ARG A 50 -82.15 -20.94 -38.06
N ASN A 51 -82.04 -20.96 -39.39
CA ASN A 51 -82.68 -22.00 -40.21
C ASN A 51 -82.15 -23.40 -39.91
N ILE A 52 -80.85 -23.55 -39.64
CA ILE A 52 -80.24 -24.84 -39.31
C ILE A 52 -80.76 -25.36 -37.98
N TYR A 53 -80.78 -24.54 -36.93
CA TYR A 53 -81.29 -24.95 -35.61
C TYR A 53 -82.79 -25.25 -35.65
N HIS A 54 -83.55 -24.47 -36.42
CA HIS A 54 -84.98 -24.68 -36.59
C HIS A 54 -85.29 -26.00 -37.31
N GLN A 55 -84.48 -26.42 -38.29
CA GLN A 55 -84.59 -27.73 -38.94
C GLN A 55 -84.27 -28.89 -38.00
N GLN A 56 -83.46 -28.64 -36.97
CA GLN A 56 -83.11 -29.62 -35.93
C GLN A 56 -84.12 -29.65 -34.77
N GLY A 57 -85.21 -28.87 -34.86
CA GLY A 57 -86.26 -28.81 -33.84
C GLY A 57 -85.86 -28.06 -32.57
N ILE A 58 -84.81 -27.23 -32.63
CA ILE A 58 -84.30 -26.44 -31.49
C ILE A 58 -84.58 -24.96 -31.77
N GLU A 59 -85.41 -24.33 -30.94
CA GLU A 59 -85.63 -22.89 -31.00
C GLU A 59 -84.53 -22.16 -30.21
N VAL A 60 -83.68 -21.41 -30.92
CA VAL A 60 -82.61 -20.61 -30.33
C VAL A 60 -83.02 -19.13 -30.37
N PRO A 61 -83.08 -18.44 -29.21
CA PRO A 61 -83.37 -17.01 -29.16
C PRO A 61 -82.36 -16.17 -29.94
N ASP A 62 -82.83 -15.11 -30.61
CA ASP A 62 -82.02 -14.24 -31.47
C ASP A 62 -80.83 -13.57 -30.79
N HIS A 63 -80.91 -13.34 -29.47
CA HIS A 63 -79.80 -12.74 -28.72
C HIS A 63 -78.60 -13.70 -28.61
N ILE A 64 -78.85 -15.02 -28.46
CA ILE A 64 -77.81 -16.05 -28.39
C ILE A 64 -77.09 -16.18 -29.73
N LEU A 65 -77.83 -16.09 -30.85
CA LEU A 65 -77.24 -16.14 -32.19
C LEU A 65 -76.33 -14.93 -32.46
N LYS A 66 -76.73 -13.74 -32.01
CA LYS A 66 -75.90 -12.52 -32.11
C LYS A 66 -74.65 -12.62 -31.25
N GLU A 67 -74.79 -13.04 -30.00
CA GLU A 67 -73.68 -13.19 -29.05
C GLU A 67 -72.66 -14.22 -29.53
N GLY A 68 -73.11 -15.34 -30.12
CA GLY A 68 -72.22 -16.34 -30.71
C GLY A 68 -71.43 -15.82 -31.92
N VAL A 69 -72.06 -15.00 -32.78
CA VAL A 69 -71.38 -14.42 -33.95
C VAL A 69 -70.43 -13.30 -33.55
N SER A 70 -70.78 -12.47 -32.55
CA SER A 70 -69.87 -11.45 -32.02
C SER A 70 -68.65 -12.07 -31.34
N ALA A 71 -68.83 -13.13 -30.56
CA ALA A 71 -67.73 -13.87 -29.96
C ALA A 71 -66.79 -14.48 -31.02
N LEU A 72 -67.35 -15.00 -32.12
CA LEU A 72 -66.55 -15.51 -33.25
C LEU A 72 -65.76 -14.39 -33.95
N ALA A 73 -66.35 -13.20 -34.08
CA ALA A 73 -65.68 -12.03 -34.64
C ALA A 73 -64.54 -11.53 -33.75
N GLU A 74 -64.74 -11.47 -32.43
CA GLU A 74 -63.72 -11.07 -31.45
C GLU A 74 -62.55 -12.08 -31.38
N SER A 75 -62.86 -13.38 -31.43
CA SER A 75 -61.87 -14.46 -31.44
C SER A 75 -60.95 -14.41 -32.66
N ARG A 76 -61.47 -13.98 -33.82
CA ARG A 76 -60.71 -13.94 -35.09
C ARG A 76 -59.55 -12.94 -35.09
N PHE A 77 -59.58 -11.96 -34.19
CA PHE A 77 -58.54 -10.94 -34.08
C PHE A 77 -57.65 -11.09 -32.85
N THR A 78 -57.80 -12.20 -32.12
CA THR A 78 -56.99 -12.47 -30.93
C THR A 78 -55.79 -13.35 -31.30
N TYR A 79 -54.59 -12.86 -30.99
CA TYR A 79 -53.37 -13.66 -31.13
C TYR A 79 -53.21 -14.59 -29.93
N GLU A 80 -53.15 -15.90 -30.16
CA GLU A 80 -52.76 -16.87 -29.13
C GLU A 80 -51.23 -17.02 -29.13
N PRO A 81 -50.53 -16.57 -28.06
CA PRO A 81 -49.10 -16.75 -27.98
C PRO A 81 -48.72 -18.23 -27.81
N PRO A 82 -47.54 -18.65 -28.31
CA PRO A 82 -47.04 -20.00 -28.10
C PRO A 82 -46.84 -20.29 -26.62
N ALA A 83 -47.06 -21.54 -26.21
CA ALA A 83 -46.94 -21.96 -24.80
C ALA A 83 -45.55 -21.62 -24.21
N PRO A 84 -45.49 -21.21 -22.93
CA PRO A 84 -44.23 -20.93 -22.25
C PRO A 84 -43.43 -22.24 -22.13
N GLY A 85 -42.27 -22.28 -22.79
CA GLY A 85 -41.32 -23.39 -22.74
C GLY A 85 -39.89 -22.87 -22.82
N LEU A 86 -38.91 -23.75 -22.55
CA LEU A 86 -37.49 -23.36 -22.52
C LEU A 86 -37.02 -22.73 -23.84
N ALA A 87 -37.48 -23.28 -24.98
CA ALA A 87 -37.18 -22.73 -26.30
C ALA A 87 -37.79 -21.32 -26.49
N THR A 88 -39.04 -21.13 -26.09
CA THR A 88 -39.75 -19.86 -26.17
C THR A 88 -39.08 -18.80 -25.28
N SER A 89 -38.67 -19.16 -24.07
CA SER A 89 -37.96 -18.27 -23.14
C SER A 89 -36.57 -17.86 -23.65
N LEU A 90 -35.79 -18.80 -24.20
CA LEU A 90 -34.49 -18.49 -24.81
C LEU A 90 -34.65 -17.61 -26.07
N ALA A 91 -35.68 -17.85 -26.88
CA ALA A 91 -35.99 -17.01 -28.03
C ALA A 91 -36.37 -15.58 -27.60
N CYS A 92 -37.23 -15.42 -26.59
CA CYS A 92 -37.57 -14.11 -26.02
C CYS A 92 -36.33 -13.41 -25.43
N LEU A 93 -35.46 -14.15 -24.74
CA LEU A 93 -34.20 -13.64 -24.22
C LEU A 93 -33.29 -13.16 -25.37
N TYR A 94 -33.16 -13.93 -26.46
CA TYR A 94 -32.37 -13.55 -27.62
C TYR A 94 -32.94 -12.36 -28.42
N VAL A 95 -34.26 -12.26 -28.56
CA VAL A 95 -34.91 -11.13 -29.24
C VAL A 95 -34.74 -9.84 -28.44
N SER A 96 -34.85 -9.92 -27.11
CA SER A 96 -34.63 -8.79 -26.20
C SER A 96 -33.15 -8.43 -25.97
N ARG A 97 -32.20 -9.13 -26.62
CA ARG A 97 -30.74 -8.96 -26.43
C ARG A 97 -30.24 -7.53 -26.57
N LYS A 98 -30.88 -6.69 -27.38
CA LYS A 98 -30.49 -5.27 -27.52
C LYS A 98 -30.77 -4.45 -26.26
N ARG A 99 -31.77 -4.85 -25.46
CA ARG A 99 -32.15 -4.18 -24.21
C ARG A 99 -31.24 -4.60 -23.04
N TRP A 100 -30.93 -5.89 -22.90
CA TRP A 100 -30.15 -6.41 -21.76
C TRP A 100 -28.68 -6.71 -22.08
N GLY A 101 -28.30 -6.90 -23.34
CA GLY A 101 -26.92 -7.26 -23.72
C GLY A 101 -25.91 -6.15 -23.45
N ARG A 102 -26.29 -4.88 -23.62
CA ARG A 102 -25.43 -3.72 -23.31
C ARG A 102 -25.05 -3.64 -21.82
N PRO A 103 -26.00 -3.64 -20.86
CA PRO A 103 -25.64 -3.63 -19.45
C PRO A 103 -24.91 -4.91 -19.02
N VAL A 104 -25.25 -6.08 -19.56
CA VAL A 104 -24.53 -7.33 -19.25
C VAL A 104 -23.09 -7.28 -19.75
N MET A 105 -22.84 -6.81 -20.97
CA MET A 105 -21.47 -6.62 -21.48
C MET A 105 -20.69 -5.62 -20.64
N ALA A 106 -21.29 -4.50 -20.24
CA ALA A 106 -20.65 -3.53 -19.37
C ALA A 106 -20.30 -4.13 -17.99
N ALA A 107 -21.21 -4.94 -17.42
CA ALA A 107 -20.97 -5.64 -16.16
C ALA A 107 -19.83 -6.68 -16.29
N LEU A 108 -19.80 -7.44 -17.39
CA LEU A 108 -18.72 -8.40 -17.67
C LEU A 108 -17.36 -7.71 -17.84
N VAL A 109 -17.32 -6.58 -18.57
CA VAL A 109 -16.09 -5.79 -18.71
C VAL A 109 -15.66 -5.22 -17.36
N ALA A 110 -16.57 -4.69 -16.55
CA ALA A 110 -16.25 -4.20 -15.22
C ALA A 110 -15.69 -5.32 -14.32
N LEU A 111 -16.30 -6.51 -14.34
CA LEU A 111 -15.79 -7.67 -13.62
C LEU A 111 -14.40 -8.11 -14.12
N ALA A 112 -14.17 -8.08 -15.44
CA ALA A 112 -12.88 -8.40 -16.01
C ALA A 112 -11.79 -7.39 -15.58
N VAL A 113 -12.10 -6.09 -15.60
CA VAL A 113 -11.19 -5.03 -15.13
C VAL A 113 -10.87 -5.19 -13.65
N LEU A 114 -11.89 -5.45 -12.81
CA LEU A 114 -11.70 -5.70 -11.38
C LEU A 114 -10.86 -6.97 -11.14
N GLY A 115 -11.13 -8.04 -11.89
CA GLY A 115 -10.35 -9.27 -11.84
C GLY A 115 -8.88 -9.04 -12.22
N ILE A 116 -8.62 -8.33 -13.32
CA ILE A 116 -7.26 -8.00 -13.76
C ILE A 116 -6.55 -7.12 -12.72
N GLY A 117 -7.23 -6.11 -12.16
CA GLY A 117 -6.64 -5.27 -11.11
C GLY A 117 -6.30 -6.06 -9.85
N TYR A 118 -7.21 -6.94 -9.40
CA TYR A 118 -7.01 -7.74 -8.20
C TYR A 118 -5.93 -8.81 -8.39
N PHE A 119 -6.03 -9.64 -9.43
CA PHE A 119 -5.10 -10.75 -9.68
C PHE A 119 -3.77 -10.31 -10.30
N GLY A 120 -3.77 -9.23 -11.08
CA GLY A 120 -2.58 -8.75 -11.81
C GLY A 120 -1.80 -7.67 -11.08
N VAL A 121 -2.41 -6.90 -10.18
CA VAL A 121 -1.73 -5.82 -9.44
C VAL A 121 -1.72 -6.09 -7.94
N TRP A 122 -2.89 -6.26 -7.33
CA TRP A 122 -3.00 -6.29 -5.87
C TRP A 122 -2.40 -7.57 -5.25
N GLN A 123 -2.76 -8.73 -5.77
CA GLN A 123 -2.26 -10.03 -5.31
C GLN A 123 -0.73 -10.19 -5.47
N PRO A 124 -0.10 -9.87 -6.63
CA PRO A 124 1.35 -9.95 -6.74
C PRO A 124 2.06 -8.88 -5.93
N TYR A 125 1.49 -7.69 -5.76
CA TYR A 125 2.07 -6.65 -4.89
C TYR A 125 2.14 -7.11 -3.43
N GLN A 126 1.07 -7.72 -2.91
CA GLN A 126 1.04 -8.23 -1.54
C GLN A 126 1.98 -9.43 -1.35
N ARG A 127 2.08 -10.33 -2.34
CA ARG A 127 3.04 -11.44 -2.33
C ARG A 127 4.48 -10.96 -2.41
N GLY A 128 4.76 -9.97 -3.26
CA GLY A 128 6.07 -9.36 -3.40
C GLY A 128 6.55 -8.74 -2.09
N GLN A 129 5.69 -8.00 -1.37
CA GLN A 129 6.06 -7.46 -0.04
C GLN A 129 6.37 -8.56 0.98
N ALA A 130 5.56 -9.62 1.04
CA ALA A 130 5.79 -10.73 1.95
C ALA A 130 7.07 -11.53 1.61
N GLU A 131 7.36 -11.71 0.33
CA GLU A 131 8.58 -12.35 -0.14
C GLU A 131 9.82 -11.49 0.15
N GLN A 132 9.76 -10.18 -0.10
CA GLN A 132 10.85 -9.25 0.22
C GLN A 132 11.13 -9.23 1.73
N ALA A 133 10.10 -9.13 2.57
CA ALA A 133 10.27 -9.19 4.02
C ALA A 133 10.89 -10.52 4.48
N ARG A 134 10.52 -11.65 3.85
CA ARG A 134 11.12 -12.96 4.14
C ARG A 134 12.57 -13.02 3.72
N ILE A 135 12.91 -12.54 2.51
CA ILE A 135 14.29 -12.52 2.02
C ILE A 135 15.14 -11.61 2.91
N GLU A 136 14.58 -10.47 3.32
CA GLU A 136 15.28 -9.52 4.18
C GLU A 136 15.67 -10.16 5.53
N LEU A 137 14.70 -10.77 6.20
CA LEU A 137 14.91 -11.43 7.50
C LEU A 137 15.77 -12.70 7.39
N SER A 138 15.59 -13.51 6.35
CA SER A 138 16.26 -14.81 6.23
C SER A 138 17.65 -14.75 5.58
N GLN A 139 17.91 -13.74 4.74
CA GLN A 139 19.14 -13.66 3.95
C GLN A 139 19.87 -12.34 4.20
N THR A 140 19.23 -11.19 4.02
CA THR A 140 19.99 -9.93 3.99
C THR A 140 20.49 -9.51 5.37
N LEU A 141 19.67 -9.58 6.41
CA LEU A 141 20.09 -9.20 7.77
C LEU A 141 21.14 -10.19 8.32
N PRO A 142 20.96 -11.53 8.23
CA PRO A 142 22.00 -12.46 8.65
C PRO A 142 23.33 -12.28 7.88
N ALA A 143 23.27 -12.03 6.56
CA ALA A 143 24.47 -11.79 5.77
C ALA A 143 25.21 -10.50 6.18
N GLN A 144 24.48 -9.43 6.51
CA GLN A 144 25.08 -8.21 7.04
C GLN A 144 25.75 -8.43 8.40
N MET A 145 25.10 -9.20 9.30
CA MET A 145 25.68 -9.58 10.59
C MET A 145 26.97 -10.39 10.41
N ASP A 146 26.97 -11.35 9.49
CA ASP A 146 28.15 -12.18 9.18
C ASP A 146 29.30 -11.34 8.63
N ALA A 147 29.03 -10.40 7.73
CA ALA A 147 30.04 -9.49 7.20
C ALA A 147 30.64 -8.58 8.30
N LEU A 148 29.80 -8.04 9.19
CA LEU A 148 30.26 -7.22 10.32
C LEU A 148 31.11 -8.02 11.29
N TYR A 149 30.69 -9.25 11.61
CA TYR A 149 31.46 -10.13 12.48
C TYR A 149 32.81 -10.51 11.89
N GLN A 150 32.84 -10.86 10.61
CA GLN A 150 34.09 -11.17 9.94
C GLN A 150 35.06 -9.99 10.03
N THR A 151 34.56 -8.78 9.81
CA THR A 151 35.35 -7.54 9.96
C THR A 151 35.88 -7.39 11.41
N ILE A 152 35.01 -7.57 12.41
CA ILE A 152 35.40 -7.48 13.83
C ILE A 152 36.46 -8.54 14.18
N TYR A 153 36.27 -9.77 13.71
CA TYR A 153 37.15 -10.90 13.96
C TYR A 153 38.55 -10.68 13.34
N GLU A 154 38.62 -10.09 12.15
CA GLU A 154 39.89 -9.78 11.48
C GLU A 154 40.62 -8.59 12.12
N GLU A 155 39.89 -7.57 12.58
CA GLU A 155 40.46 -6.34 13.12
C GLU A 155 40.84 -6.45 14.60
N THR A 156 40.12 -7.26 15.38
CA THR A 156 40.32 -7.29 16.83
C THR A 156 41.64 -7.94 17.24
N LYS A 157 42.23 -7.43 18.33
CA LYS A 157 43.40 -7.97 19.02
C LYS A 157 43.04 -8.59 20.38
N VAL A 158 41.77 -8.55 20.78
CA VAL A 158 41.31 -8.97 22.11
C VAL A 158 40.18 -9.98 22.02
N GLN A 159 40.28 -11.07 22.81
CA GLN A 159 39.27 -12.13 22.83
C GLN A 159 37.89 -11.64 23.28
N GLN A 160 37.85 -10.62 24.15
CA GLN A 160 36.60 -10.03 24.66
C GLN A 160 35.71 -9.51 23.52
N ALA A 161 36.29 -8.90 22.48
CA ALA A 161 35.51 -8.38 21.35
C ALA A 161 34.85 -9.51 20.55
N VAL A 162 35.58 -10.62 20.33
CA VAL A 162 35.04 -11.81 19.65
C VAL A 162 33.85 -12.38 20.43
N VAL A 163 34.01 -12.56 21.75
CA VAL A 163 32.93 -13.08 22.61
C VAL A 163 31.70 -12.17 22.59
N GLN A 164 31.89 -10.85 22.61
CA GLN A 164 30.79 -9.90 22.49
C GLN A 164 30.10 -9.99 21.12
N ALA A 165 30.87 -10.06 20.04
CA ALA A 165 30.34 -10.16 18.68
C ALA A 165 29.58 -11.47 18.43
N ASP A 166 30.10 -12.60 18.92
CA ASP A 166 29.43 -13.91 18.89
C ASP A 166 28.06 -13.84 19.56
N GLY A 167 28.01 -13.27 20.76
CA GLY A 167 26.76 -13.11 21.50
C GLY A 167 25.76 -12.18 20.80
N LEU A 168 26.24 -11.18 20.04
CA LEU A 168 25.38 -10.29 19.27
C LEU A 168 24.81 -10.97 18.02
N ILE A 169 25.62 -11.72 17.25
CA ILE A 169 25.11 -12.45 16.09
C ILE A 169 24.12 -13.52 16.51
N ALA A 170 24.46 -14.34 17.52
CA ALA A 170 23.61 -15.45 17.93
C ALA A 170 22.19 -14.95 18.28
N ARG A 171 22.12 -13.84 19.01
CA ARG A 171 20.85 -13.18 19.34
C ARG A 171 20.19 -12.53 18.11
N GLY A 172 20.94 -11.80 17.29
CA GLY A 172 20.41 -11.12 16.11
C GLY A 172 19.83 -12.10 15.07
N LYS A 173 20.50 -13.22 14.81
CA LYS A 173 20.01 -14.27 13.91
C LYS A 173 18.78 -14.99 14.46
N ALA A 174 18.72 -15.21 15.79
CA ALA A 174 17.53 -15.77 16.42
C ALA A 174 16.32 -14.83 16.27
N MET A 175 16.50 -13.53 16.56
CA MET A 175 15.46 -12.52 16.38
C MET A 175 14.99 -12.43 14.91
N ALA A 176 15.92 -12.46 13.96
CA ALA A 176 15.58 -12.48 12.54
C ALA A 176 14.77 -13.73 12.14
N ALA A 177 15.11 -14.90 12.68
CA ALA A 177 14.37 -16.14 12.45
C ALA A 177 12.97 -16.14 13.07
N GLU A 178 12.78 -15.44 14.19
CA GLU A 178 11.49 -15.23 14.85
C GLU A 178 10.62 -14.16 14.16
N GLY A 179 11.18 -13.43 13.19
CA GLY A 179 10.51 -12.34 12.49
C GLY A 179 10.59 -10.99 13.19
N ASP A 180 11.38 -10.88 14.27
CA ASP A 180 11.68 -9.62 14.93
C ASP A 180 12.76 -8.85 14.16
N ARG A 181 12.28 -8.06 13.20
CA ARG A 181 13.12 -7.15 12.40
C ARG A 181 13.86 -6.13 13.26
N ALA A 182 13.18 -5.54 14.24
CA ALA A 182 13.75 -4.45 15.04
C ALA A 182 14.89 -4.95 15.93
N GLY A 183 14.72 -6.13 16.54
CA GLY A 183 15.78 -6.80 17.29
C GLY A 183 16.98 -7.17 16.42
N ALA A 184 16.75 -7.65 15.19
CA ALA A 184 17.82 -7.94 14.25
C ALA A 184 18.58 -6.66 13.81
N GLU A 185 17.87 -5.56 13.55
CA GLU A 185 18.48 -4.27 13.23
C GLU A 185 19.28 -3.69 14.42
N ASP A 186 18.79 -3.83 15.66
CA ASP A 186 19.53 -3.45 16.88
C ASP A 186 20.83 -4.26 17.02
N ALA A 187 20.80 -5.56 16.74
CA ALA A 187 22.00 -6.39 16.76
C ALA A 187 23.05 -5.91 15.72
N ILE A 188 22.62 -5.52 14.51
CA ILE A 188 23.50 -4.92 13.49
C ILE A 188 24.08 -3.58 13.99
N ALA A 189 23.26 -2.73 14.61
CA ALA A 189 23.70 -1.46 15.16
C ALA A 189 24.77 -1.66 16.26
N ARG A 190 24.59 -2.63 17.14
CA ARG A 190 25.56 -2.98 18.20
C ARG A 190 26.85 -3.56 17.64
N LEU A 191 26.78 -4.43 16.63
CA LEU A 191 27.97 -4.93 15.93
C LEU A 191 28.72 -3.79 15.25
N THR A 192 28.00 -2.86 14.63
CA THR A 192 28.57 -1.67 14.01
C THR A 192 29.29 -0.79 15.05
N ALA A 193 28.65 -0.52 16.19
CA ALA A 193 29.26 0.23 17.29
C ALA A 193 30.51 -0.46 17.86
N LEU A 194 30.49 -1.79 17.99
CA LEU A 194 31.65 -2.58 18.43
C LEU A 194 32.82 -2.46 17.45
N ARG A 195 32.57 -2.59 16.15
CA ARG A 195 33.57 -2.36 15.09
C ARG A 195 34.13 -0.95 15.16
N ASP A 196 33.27 0.05 15.27
CA ASP A 196 33.68 1.46 15.30
C ASP A 196 34.51 1.77 16.56
N GLN A 197 34.16 1.16 17.70
CA GLN A 197 34.95 1.24 18.93
C GLN A 197 36.33 0.60 18.78
N LEU A 198 36.45 -0.52 18.05
CA LEU A 198 37.74 -1.17 17.76
C LEU A 198 38.61 -0.33 16.84
N ARG A 199 38.01 0.37 15.88
CA ARG A 199 38.74 1.25 14.94
C ARG A 199 39.11 2.60 15.56
N GLN A 200 38.47 2.96 16.67
CA GLN A 200 38.70 4.24 17.32
C GLN A 200 40.10 4.27 17.96
N GLN A 201 40.94 5.19 17.47
CA GLN A 201 42.27 5.43 17.98
C GLN A 201 42.35 6.83 18.62
N TYR A 202 42.91 6.91 19.83
CA TYR A 202 43.21 8.18 20.47
C TYR A 202 44.28 8.04 21.56
N THR A 203 44.87 9.16 21.95
CA THR A 203 45.73 9.25 23.13
C THR A 203 45.00 10.02 24.23
N LEU A 204 45.09 9.53 25.46
CA LEU A 204 44.66 10.27 26.64
C LEU A 204 45.81 11.13 27.13
N ARG A 205 45.58 12.43 27.24
CA ARG A 205 46.59 13.38 27.71
C ARG A 205 46.08 14.25 28.83
N VAL A 206 46.95 14.59 29.77
CA VAL A 206 46.66 15.57 30.82
C VAL A 206 46.49 16.93 30.16
N VAL A 207 45.37 17.59 30.45
CA VAL A 207 45.07 18.91 29.92
C VAL A 207 46.04 19.92 30.51
N ASN A 208 46.80 20.61 29.66
CA ASN A 208 47.71 21.68 30.08
C ASN A 208 47.48 22.95 29.24
N ARG A 209 46.49 23.75 29.61
CA ARG A 209 46.17 25.04 28.97
C ARG A 209 45.65 26.05 29.98
N GLU A 210 45.75 27.33 29.64
CA GLU A 210 45.29 28.42 30.51
C GLU A 210 43.79 28.33 30.79
N GLY A 211 43.39 28.63 32.04
CA GLY A 211 42.00 28.62 32.47
C GLY A 211 41.40 27.23 32.74
N VAL A 212 42.15 26.14 32.55
CA VAL A 212 41.69 24.77 32.83
C VAL A 212 42.58 24.12 33.89
N GLN A 213 41.96 23.52 34.91
CA GLN A 213 42.67 22.74 35.92
C GLN A 213 43.18 21.43 35.31
N SER A 214 44.43 21.06 35.61
CA SER A 214 45.03 19.79 35.17
C SER A 214 44.79 18.63 36.13
N GLY A 215 44.30 18.93 37.32
CA GLY A 215 43.96 17.98 38.35
C GLY A 215 43.29 18.68 39.53
N PHE A 216 42.56 17.90 40.30
CA PHE A 216 41.88 18.34 41.51
C PHE A 216 41.72 17.15 42.47
N TRP A 217 41.30 17.44 43.69
CA TRP A 217 40.94 16.41 44.65
C TRP A 217 39.59 16.78 45.28
N THR A 218 38.83 15.76 45.65
CA THR A 218 37.51 15.90 46.29
C THR A 218 37.30 14.81 47.34
N PHE A 219 36.31 14.99 48.21
CA PHE A 219 35.89 14.00 49.19
C PHE A 219 34.59 13.36 48.70
N PRO A 220 34.48 12.01 48.68
CA PRO A 220 33.21 11.34 48.36
C PRO A 220 32.09 11.78 49.32
N GLU A 221 30.88 11.96 48.79
CA GLU A 221 29.72 12.36 49.61
C GLU A 221 29.39 11.36 50.73
N ILE A 222 29.62 10.07 50.47
CA ILE A 222 29.28 8.98 51.40
C ILE A 222 30.42 8.70 52.40
N ASN A 223 31.67 8.85 51.98
CA ASN A 223 32.85 8.61 52.80
C ASN A 223 33.76 9.83 52.79
N THR A 224 33.43 10.80 53.62
CA THR A 224 34.14 12.09 53.71
C THR A 224 35.56 11.97 54.27
N ASP A 225 35.92 10.82 54.85
CA ASP A 225 37.26 10.56 55.39
C ASP A 225 38.27 10.14 54.31
N ALA A 226 37.79 9.86 53.09
CA ALA A 226 38.64 9.49 51.95
C ALA A 226 38.88 10.70 51.03
N THR A 227 40.13 10.89 50.59
CA THR A 227 40.47 11.86 49.54
C THR A 227 40.59 11.15 48.21
N ASN A 228 39.83 11.59 47.20
CA ASN A 228 39.98 11.15 45.83
C ASN A 228 40.79 12.17 45.04
N TYR A 229 41.81 11.70 44.32
CA TYR A 229 42.64 12.52 43.47
C TYR A 229 42.34 12.24 42.00
N TYR A 230 42.18 13.31 41.22
CA TYR A 230 41.86 13.26 39.81
C TYR A 230 42.86 14.08 39.00
N ILE A 231 43.21 13.56 37.83
CA ILE A 231 43.88 14.32 36.77
C ILE A 231 42.90 14.56 35.64
N VAL A 232 42.84 15.79 35.14
CA VAL A 232 41.94 16.16 34.05
C VAL A 232 42.59 15.77 32.73
N VAL A 233 41.90 14.93 31.98
CA VAL A 233 42.39 14.41 30.70
C VAL A 233 41.47 14.79 29.55
N GLU A 234 42.03 14.75 28.35
CA GLU A 234 41.32 14.81 27.09
C GLU A 234 41.76 13.67 26.18
N ALA A 235 40.86 13.18 25.31
CA ALA A 235 41.20 12.27 24.24
C ALA A 235 41.55 13.05 22.97
N LEU A 236 42.71 12.79 22.39
CA LEU A 236 43.13 13.35 21.11
C LEU A 236 43.22 12.27 20.05
N ASP A 237 42.62 12.50 18.89
CA ASP A 237 42.75 11.64 17.70
C ASP A 237 44.19 11.71 17.11
N PRO A 238 44.51 10.89 16.08
CA PRO A 238 45.84 10.92 15.45
C PRO A 238 46.20 12.26 14.79
N ASP A 239 45.22 13.09 14.46
CA ASP A 239 45.39 14.43 13.88
C ASP A 239 45.57 15.51 14.97
N GLY A 240 45.37 15.16 16.24
CA GLY A 240 45.49 16.04 17.40
C GLY A 240 44.20 16.78 17.78
N ASN A 241 43.06 16.42 17.21
CA ASN A 241 41.77 17.01 17.56
C ASN A 241 41.19 16.35 18.81
N ALA A 242 40.57 17.16 19.67
CA ALA A 242 39.88 16.67 20.86
C ALA A 242 38.60 15.91 20.49
N LEU A 243 38.44 14.72 21.08
CA LEU A 243 37.28 13.87 20.93
C LEU A 243 36.33 14.02 22.12
N SER A 244 35.03 14.00 21.83
CA SER A 244 34.00 13.87 22.87
C SER A 244 33.65 12.39 23.05
N LEU A 245 33.85 11.85 24.25
CA LEU A 245 33.64 10.44 24.55
C LEU A 245 32.53 10.26 25.60
N PRO A 246 31.77 9.15 25.53
CA PRO A 246 30.83 8.79 26.58
C PRO A 246 31.59 8.28 27.80
N ILE A 247 31.55 9.02 28.91
CA ILE A 247 32.26 8.71 30.15
C ILE A 247 31.24 8.47 31.26
N LEU A 248 31.36 7.32 31.96
CA LEU A 248 30.58 7.04 33.16
C LEU A 248 31.14 7.84 34.33
N ASN A 249 30.31 8.71 34.91
CA ASN A 249 30.65 9.46 36.10
C ASN A 249 30.41 8.59 37.35
N GLU A 250 31.45 8.39 38.16
CA GLU A 250 31.41 7.51 39.33
C GLU A 250 30.60 8.09 40.51
N GLU A 251 30.36 9.41 40.53
CA GLU A 251 29.62 10.08 41.61
C GLU A 251 28.11 9.97 41.40
N ASN A 252 27.63 10.14 40.16
CA ASN A 252 26.20 10.15 39.84
C ASN A 252 25.71 8.89 39.10
N GLY A 253 26.62 8.04 38.60
CA GLY A 253 26.33 6.82 37.84
C GLY A 253 25.78 7.05 36.43
N GLN A 254 25.85 8.27 35.90
CA GLN A 254 25.36 8.65 34.57
C GLN A 254 26.51 8.67 33.56
N THR A 255 26.22 8.29 32.31
CA THR A 255 27.16 8.43 31.20
C THR A 255 26.95 9.76 30.50
N GLU A 256 27.96 10.61 30.49
CA GLU A 256 27.93 11.94 29.88
C GLU A 256 28.95 12.00 28.74
N THR A 257 28.57 12.62 27.62
CA THR A 257 29.47 12.83 26.48
C THR A 257 30.25 14.12 26.68
N VAL A 258 31.54 14.01 27.01
CA VAL A 258 32.40 15.14 27.37
C VAL A 258 33.72 15.10 26.61
N SER A 259 34.33 16.26 26.39
CA SER A 259 35.66 16.40 25.78
C SER A 259 36.80 16.37 26.80
N MET A 260 36.49 16.59 28.08
CA MET A 260 37.42 16.53 29.19
C MET A 260 36.76 15.87 30.38
N TRP A 261 37.51 15.07 31.13
CA TRP A 261 37.02 14.42 32.36
C TRP A 261 38.17 14.19 33.33
N GLY A 262 37.85 14.06 34.62
CA GLY A 262 38.80 13.65 35.64
C GLY A 262 38.97 12.14 35.63
N VAL A 263 40.21 11.65 35.57
CA VAL A 263 40.56 10.24 35.78
C VAL A 263 41.13 10.07 37.18
N ARG A 264 40.58 9.13 37.94
CA ARG A 264 41.01 8.85 39.30
C ARG A 264 42.37 8.19 39.33
N VAL A 265 43.30 8.77 40.08
CA VAL A 265 44.68 8.29 40.20
C VAL A 265 45.10 8.18 41.67
N PRO A 266 46.16 7.39 41.97
CA PRO A 266 46.79 7.43 43.28
C PRO A 266 47.35 8.82 43.61
N GLU A 267 47.38 9.16 44.89
CA GLU A 267 47.95 10.42 45.39
C GLU A 267 49.39 10.67 44.88
N SER A 268 50.19 9.60 44.77
CA SER A 268 51.57 9.70 44.26
C SER A 268 51.64 10.21 42.82
N ILE A 269 50.70 9.80 41.97
CA ILE A 269 50.62 10.23 40.57
C ILE A 269 50.13 11.67 40.50
N TYR A 270 49.09 12.02 41.27
CA TYR A 270 48.59 13.39 41.36
C TYR A 270 49.70 14.36 41.79
N ASN A 271 50.42 14.03 42.87
CA ASN A 271 51.51 14.86 43.37
C ASN A 271 52.67 14.97 42.38
N ALA A 272 52.97 13.92 41.62
CA ALA A 272 53.99 13.97 40.57
C ALA A 272 53.61 14.94 39.45
N VAL A 273 52.37 14.87 38.94
CA VAL A 273 51.86 15.79 37.91
C VAL A 273 51.79 17.23 38.42
N ALA A 274 51.38 17.42 39.68
CA ALA A 274 51.31 18.73 40.30
C ALA A 274 52.71 19.36 40.49
N ALA A 275 53.68 18.59 40.97
CA ALA A 275 55.05 19.05 41.16
C ALA A 275 55.71 19.46 39.83
N ASP A 276 55.53 18.63 38.80
CA ASP A 276 56.05 18.87 37.45
C ASP A 276 55.47 20.16 36.84
N LYS A 277 54.14 20.35 36.91
CA LYS A 277 53.50 21.60 36.46
C LYS A 277 53.99 22.83 37.24
N GLN A 278 54.32 22.70 38.52
CA GLN A 278 54.78 23.81 39.35
C GLN A 278 56.25 24.20 39.08
N ASP A 279 57.04 23.31 38.50
CA ASP A 279 58.47 23.54 38.24
C ASP A 279 58.66 24.56 37.09
N ASP A 280 58.10 24.28 35.92
CA ASP A 280 58.27 25.10 34.71
C ASP A 280 56.96 25.44 33.97
N GLY A 281 55.80 25.02 34.51
CA GLY A 281 54.49 25.19 33.86
C GLY A 281 54.17 24.12 32.81
N ILE A 282 55.07 23.17 32.57
CA ILE A 282 54.94 22.14 31.55
C ILE A 282 54.76 20.79 32.24
N ILE A 283 53.73 20.05 31.82
CA ILE A 283 53.57 18.66 32.25
C ILE A 283 54.36 17.77 31.29
N GLN A 284 55.52 17.31 31.75
CA GLN A 284 56.34 16.27 31.15
C GLN A 284 55.61 14.93 31.24
N GLY A 285 55.75 14.08 30.20
CA GLY A 285 55.08 12.77 30.21
C GLY A 285 53.55 12.86 30.30
N ASN A 286 52.93 13.90 29.72
CA ASN A 286 51.49 14.15 29.82
C ASN A 286 50.58 13.11 29.15
N MET A 287 51.10 11.96 28.71
CA MET A 287 50.31 10.88 28.14
C MET A 287 49.90 9.88 29.23
N VAL A 288 48.60 9.86 29.52
CA VAL A 288 48.01 9.00 30.56
C VAL A 288 47.79 7.59 30.02
N GLY A 289 47.44 7.48 28.73
CA GLY A 289 47.19 6.20 28.08
C GLY A 289 46.96 6.35 26.58
N ARG A 290 46.81 5.21 25.91
CA ARG A 290 46.49 5.16 24.48
C ARG A 290 45.45 4.10 24.20
N LYS A 291 44.49 4.45 23.35
CA LYS A 291 43.62 3.48 22.68
C LYS A 291 44.14 3.26 21.27
N SER A 292 44.54 2.03 20.97
CA SER A 292 45.03 1.60 19.66
C SER A 292 43.93 0.83 18.92
N ASP A 293 44.05 0.74 17.59
CA ASP A 293 43.14 -0.04 16.78
C ASP A 293 43.14 -1.53 17.19
N GLY A 294 41.96 -2.14 17.11
CA GLY A 294 41.74 -3.53 17.49
C GLY A 294 41.67 -3.79 19.00
N PHE A 295 41.83 -2.77 19.85
CA PHE A 295 41.62 -2.84 21.29
C PHE A 295 40.36 -2.10 21.72
N LEU A 296 39.64 -2.64 22.71
CA LEU A 296 38.40 -2.03 23.22
C LEU A 296 38.66 -0.95 24.26
N GLU A 297 39.71 -1.15 25.06
CA GLU A 297 40.04 -0.36 26.25
C GLU A 297 41.33 0.43 26.02
N VAL A 298 41.51 1.46 26.85
CA VAL A 298 42.73 2.27 26.86
C VAL A 298 43.82 1.49 27.59
N GLU A 299 45.00 1.40 26.97
CA GLU A 299 46.22 0.98 27.65
C GLU A 299 46.77 2.17 28.44
N TYR A 300 46.71 2.08 29.77
CA TYR A 300 47.20 3.13 30.66
C TYR A 300 48.72 3.01 30.85
N LEU A 301 49.42 4.12 30.67
CA LEU A 301 50.88 4.22 30.84
C LEU A 301 51.27 4.58 32.29
N MET A 302 50.29 4.90 33.12
CA MET A 302 50.43 5.18 34.55
C MET A 302 49.32 4.49 35.34
N PRO A 303 49.52 4.19 36.64
CA PRO A 303 48.49 3.58 37.47
C PRO A 303 47.25 4.48 37.57
N VAL A 304 46.09 3.91 37.25
CA VAL A 304 44.77 4.53 37.43
C VAL A 304 43.91 3.66 38.32
N MET A 305 42.95 4.28 39.02
CA MET A 305 42.05 3.59 39.97
C MET A 305 40.70 3.19 39.35
N GLY A 306 40.51 3.43 38.05
CA GLY A 306 39.32 3.03 37.28
C GLY A 306 38.08 3.94 37.43
N GLY A 307 38.12 4.93 38.31
CA GLY A 307 37.06 5.95 38.47
C GLY A 307 37.22 7.13 37.53
N ALA A 308 36.10 7.75 37.13
CA ALA A 308 36.09 8.96 36.33
C ALA A 308 34.95 9.90 36.77
N VAL A 309 35.16 11.20 36.58
CA VAL A 309 34.19 12.25 36.89
C VAL A 309 34.13 13.27 35.76
N THR A 310 32.94 13.77 35.46
CA THR A 310 32.70 14.61 34.28
C THR A 310 32.52 16.09 34.62
N GLN A 311 32.41 16.41 35.91
CA GLN A 311 32.16 17.77 36.43
C GLN A 311 32.98 17.96 37.72
N TRP A 312 33.51 19.17 37.93
CA TRP A 312 34.29 19.58 39.11
C TRP A 312 34.30 21.10 39.28
#